data_AF-A0A453GG60-F1
#
_entry.id   AF-A0A453GG60-F1
#
_cell.length_a   1.000
_cell.length_b   1.000
_cell.length_c   1.000
_cell.angle_alpha   90.00
_cell.angle_beta   90.00
_cell.angle_gamma   90.00
#
_symmetry.space_group_name_H-M   'P 1'
#
loop_
_entity.id
_entity.type
_entity.pdbx_description
1 polymer ?
#
loop_
_entity_poly.entity_id
_entity_poly.type
_entity_poly.pdbx_seq_one_letter_code
_entity_poly.pdbx_strand_id
1 'polypeptide(L)'
;RQQASRKEAREVEMAPIKLYGMMLSANVTRVTTLLNELGLEFDFVDVDLRTGAHKHPDFLKLNPFGQIPALQDGDEVVFGNDSAAPS
;
A
#
# COMPACT_ATOMS: atom_id res chain seq x y z
N ARG A 1 19.38 -21.02 -31.45
CA ARG A 1 18.25 -21.27 -30.53
C ARG A 1 18.62 -20.62 -29.20
N GLN A 2 17.63 -19.97 -28.56
CA GLN A 2 17.69 -19.26 -27.29
C GLN A 2 18.28 -17.84 -27.33
N GLN A 3 17.42 -16.88 -27.63
CA GLN A 3 17.22 -15.70 -26.78
C GLN A 3 15.76 -15.28 -26.93
N ALA A 4 14.89 -16.01 -26.24
CA ALA A 4 13.62 -15.50 -25.78
C ALA A 4 13.86 -15.09 -24.33
N SER A 5 13.82 -13.80 -24.00
CA SER A 5 13.49 -13.38 -22.63
C SER A 5 13.29 -11.86 -22.56
N ARG A 6 12.07 -11.48 -22.19
CA ARG A 6 11.70 -10.24 -21.48
C ARG A 6 12.29 -8.94 -22.03
N LYS A 7 11.71 -8.44 -23.12
CA LYS A 7 11.73 -7.00 -23.41
C LYS A 7 10.31 -6.46 -23.52
N GLU A 8 9.55 -6.71 -22.46
CA GLU A 8 8.27 -6.04 -22.18
C GLU A 8 8.22 -5.75 -20.68
N ALA A 9 9.25 -5.09 -20.15
CA ALA A 9 8.99 -4.22 -19.01
C ALA A 9 8.31 -3.00 -19.63
N ARG A 10 6.98 -2.98 -19.60
CA ARG A 10 6.24 -1.74 -19.89
C ARG A 10 6.88 -0.65 -19.05
N GLU A 11 7.32 0.40 -19.71
CA GLU A 11 7.55 1.71 -19.09
C GLU A 11 6.16 2.21 -18.69
N VAL A 12 5.63 1.64 -17.61
CA VAL A 12 4.45 2.18 -16.92
C VAL A 12 4.93 3.51 -16.39
N GLU A 13 4.19 4.58 -16.63
CA GLU A 13 4.43 5.86 -15.99
C GLU A 13 4.46 5.61 -14.47
N MET A 14 5.66 5.48 -13.90
CA MET A 14 5.86 5.02 -12.51
C MET A 14 5.52 6.17 -11.57
N ALA A 15 4.22 6.42 -11.40
CA ALA A 15 3.76 7.20 -10.27
C ALA A 15 4.29 6.52 -8.99
N PRO A 16 4.87 7.28 -8.04
CA PRO A 16 5.47 6.70 -6.85
C PRO A 16 4.43 5.91 -6.07
N ILE A 17 4.75 4.67 -5.70
CA ILE A 17 3.91 3.85 -4.83
C ILE A 17 3.76 4.57 -3.50
N LYS A 18 2.54 4.66 -2.97
CA LYS A 18 2.28 5.26 -1.66
C LYS A 18 1.71 4.24 -0.70
N LEU A 19 2.33 4.10 0.46
CA LEU A 19 1.83 3.28 1.55
C LEU A 19 1.29 4.18 2.66
N TYR A 20 -0.02 4.15 2.85
CA TYR A 20 -0.70 4.90 3.91
C TYR A 20 -0.89 4.02 5.14
N GLY A 21 -0.36 4.45 6.29
CA GLY A 21 -0.50 3.70 7.53
C GLY A 21 0.27 4.28 8.70
N MET A 22 0.31 3.53 9.80
CA MET A 22 1.10 3.84 10.98
C MET A 22 2.14 2.74 11.16
N MET A 23 3.41 3.13 11.31
CA MET A 23 4.54 2.18 11.34
C MET A 23 4.50 1.21 12.54
N LEU A 24 3.69 1.52 13.57
CA LEU A 24 3.41 0.66 14.72
C LEU A 24 2.40 -0.47 14.42
N SER A 25 1.71 -0.44 13.28
CA SER A 25 0.73 -1.46 12.91
C SER A 25 1.40 -2.67 12.26
N ALA A 26 1.14 -3.87 12.78
CA ALA A 26 1.69 -5.12 12.24
C ALA A 26 1.32 -5.34 10.76
N ASN A 27 0.11 -4.96 10.36
CA ASN A 27 -0.32 -5.08 8.96
C ASN A 27 0.43 -4.12 8.04
N VAL A 28 0.75 -2.91 8.52
CA VAL A 28 1.59 -1.95 7.78
C VAL A 28 3.02 -2.48 7.66
N THR A 29 3.60 -2.99 8.76
CA THR A 29 4.94 -3.58 8.74
C THR A 29 5.06 -4.71 7.72
N ARG A 30 4.06 -5.59 7.61
CA ARG A 30 4.05 -6.67 6.61
C ARG A 30 4.14 -6.15 5.18
N VAL A 31 3.36 -5.12 4.84
CA VAL A 31 3.38 -4.50 3.49
C VAL A 31 4.72 -3.80 3.26
N THR A 32 5.22 -3.05 4.23
CA THR A 32 6.55 -2.41 4.16
C THR A 32 7.65 -3.44 3.92
N THR A 33 7.66 -4.57 4.65
CA THR A 33 8.65 -5.65 4.46
C THR A 33 8.58 -6.21 3.05
N LEU A 34 7.37 -6.49 2.54
CA LEU A 34 7.18 -7.01 1.20
C LEU A 34 7.70 -6.03 0.13
N LEU A 35 7.39 -4.74 0.25
CA LEU A 35 7.87 -3.72 -0.69
C LEU A 35 9.40 -3.64 -0.69
N ASN A 36 10.03 -3.72 0.49
CA ASN A 36 11.48 -3.75 0.61
C ASN A 36 12.09 -5.04 0.01
N GLU A 37 11.49 -6.20 0.26
CA GLU A 37 11.94 -7.48 -0.31
C GLU A 37 11.84 -7.52 -1.85
N LEU A 38 10.85 -6.82 -2.41
CA LEU A 38 10.67 -6.66 -3.85
C LEU A 38 11.56 -5.57 -4.45
N GLY A 39 12.26 -4.78 -3.62
CA GLY A 39 13.09 -3.66 -4.06
C GLY A 39 12.28 -2.52 -4.69
N LEU A 40 11.02 -2.37 -4.28
CA LEU A 40 10.15 -1.31 -4.77
C LEU A 40 10.33 -0.06 -3.91
N GLU A 41 10.57 1.09 -4.56
CA GLU A 41 10.55 2.38 -3.88
C GLU A 41 9.11 2.82 -3.63
N PHE A 42 8.83 3.31 -2.43
CA PHE A 42 7.52 3.79 -2.04
C PHE A 42 7.63 4.97 -1.07
N ASP A 43 6.66 5.87 -1.14
CA ASP A 43 6.46 6.94 -0.18
C ASP A 43 5.60 6.43 0.97
N PHE A 44 6.10 6.55 2.20
CA PHE A 44 5.32 6.26 3.39
C PHE A 44 4.53 7.50 3.83
N VAL A 45 3.20 7.39 3.88
CA VAL A 45 2.30 8.45 4.35
C VAL A 45 1.76 8.05 5.72
N ASP A 46 2.17 8.78 6.75
CA ASP A 46 1.72 8.51 8.11
C ASP A 46 0.22 8.81 8.28
N VAL A 47 -0.50 7.86 8.86
CA VAL A 47 -1.92 7.98 9.18
C VAL A 47 -2.09 7.79 10.68
N ASP A 48 -2.27 8.92 11.37
CA ASP A 48 -2.45 8.90 12.81
C ASP A 48 -3.83 8.37 13.22
N LEU A 49 -3.84 7.15 13.75
CA LEU A 49 -5.03 6.50 14.28
C LEU A 49 -5.55 7.14 15.58
N ARG A 50 -4.68 7.81 16.35
CA ARG A 50 -5.05 8.43 17.63
C ARG A 50 -5.92 9.66 17.43
N THR A 51 -5.68 10.39 16.35
CA THR A 51 -6.49 11.55 15.93
C THR A 51 -7.69 11.16 15.07
N GLY A 52 -7.79 9.89 14.66
CA GLY A 52 -8.88 9.43 13.80
C GLY A 52 -8.66 9.74 12.31
N ALA A 53 -7.44 10.03 11.87
CA ALA A 53 -7.15 10.42 10.48
C ALA A 53 -7.63 9.39 9.42
N HIS A 54 -7.55 8.10 9.75
CA HIS A 54 -8.10 6.98 8.97
C HIS A 54 -9.63 7.01 8.74
N LYS A 55 -10.37 7.88 9.45
CA LYS A 55 -11.81 8.11 9.24
C LYS A 55 -12.10 9.44 8.55
N HIS A 56 -11.08 10.24 8.26
CA HIS A 56 -11.26 11.50 7.55
C HIS A 56 -11.69 11.22 6.09
N PRO A 57 -12.54 12.08 5.48
CA PRO A 57 -12.99 11.88 4.10
C PRO A 57 -11.87 11.67 3.09
N ASP A 58 -10.70 12.28 3.31
CA ASP A 58 -9.56 12.12 2.40
C ASP A 58 -8.96 10.71 2.43
N PHE A 59 -8.91 10.08 3.60
CA PHE A 59 -8.49 8.69 3.71
C PHE A 59 -9.60 7.73 3.27
N LEU A 60 -10.87 8.03 3.57
CA LEU A 60 -12.00 7.20 3.18
C LEU A 60 -12.19 7.09 1.65
N LYS A 61 -11.72 8.09 0.89
CA LYS A 61 -11.62 7.99 -0.58
C LYS A 61 -10.65 6.89 -1.04
N LEU A 62 -9.61 6.62 -0.26
CA LEU A 62 -8.62 5.56 -0.53
C LEU A 62 -9.13 4.21 -0.05
N ASN A 63 -9.58 4.15 1.21
CA ASN A 63 -10.15 2.94 1.79
C ASN A 63 -11.48 3.27 2.49
N PRO A 64 -12.63 2.89 1.91
CA PRO A 64 -13.95 3.21 2.46
C PRO A 64 -14.22 2.53 3.82
N PHE A 65 -13.48 1.49 4.18
CA PHE A 65 -13.56 0.86 5.50
C PHE A 65 -12.83 1.69 6.58
N GLY A 66 -12.02 2.65 6.16
CA GLY A 66 -11.19 3.46 7.05
C GLY A 66 -10.29 2.59 7.90
N GLN A 67 -9.57 1.67 7.27
CA GLN A 67 -8.59 0.78 7.89
C GLN A 67 -7.21 0.99 7.25
N ILE A 68 -6.15 0.69 7.99
CA ILE A 68 -4.78 0.70 7.48
C ILE A 68 -4.24 -0.74 7.40
N PRO A 69 -3.30 -1.05 6.49
CA PRO A 69 -2.72 -0.19 5.45
C PRO A 69 -3.66 0.05 4.25
N ALA A 70 -3.37 1.11 3.49
CA ALA A 70 -3.81 1.26 2.10
C ALA A 70 -2.59 1.51 1.21
N LEU A 71 -2.49 0.81 0.08
CA LEU A 71 -1.41 0.94 -0.90
C LEU A 71 -1.99 1.58 -2.16
N GLN A 72 -1.35 2.64 -2.65
CA GLN A 72 -1.70 3.27 -3.92
C GLN A 72 -0.54 3.09 -4.90
N ASP A 73 -0.86 2.63 -6.10
CA ASP A 73 0.07 2.47 -7.22
C ASP A 73 -0.53 3.21 -8.43
N GLY A 74 -0.08 4.43 -8.66
CA GLY A 74 -0.73 5.36 -9.58
C GLY A 74 -2.17 5.67 -9.19
N ASP A 75 -3.10 5.36 -10.09
CA ASP A 75 -4.55 5.56 -9.89
C ASP A 75 -5.23 4.40 -9.15
N GLU A 76 -4.54 3.26 -9.02
CA GLU A 76 -5.08 2.07 -8.38
C GLU A 76 -4.82 2.11 -6.87
N VAL A 77 -5.83 1.74 -6.08
CA VAL A 77 -5.71 1.64 -4.62
C VAL A 77 -6.09 0.23 -4.18
N VAL A 78 -5.20 -0.40 -3.43
CA VAL A 78 -5.37 -1.73 -2.85
C VAL A 78 -5.37 -1.61 -1.33
N PHE A 79 -6.39 -2.18 -0.70
CA PHE A 79 -6.50 -2.28 0.76
C PHE A 79 -6.91 -3.70 1.14
N GLY A 80 -6.33 -4.21 2.22
CA GLY A 80 -6.69 -5.51 2.77
C GLY A 80 -7.90 -5.41 3.69
N ASN A 81 -8.72 -6.46 3.74
CA ASN A 81 -9.61 -6.66 4.88
C ASN A 81 -8.79 -7.24 6.05
N ASP A 82 -9.00 -6.72 7.25
CA ASP A 82 -8.48 -7.36 8.45
C ASP A 82 -9.42 -8.52 8.79
N SER A 83 -9.17 -9.71 8.26
CA SER A 83 -9.94 -10.90 8.65
C SER A 83 -9.54 -11.45 10.03
N ALA A 84 -8.90 -10.64 10.87
CA ALA A 84 -8.62 -10.95 12.27
C ALA A 84 -9.81 -10.54 13.17
N ALA A 85 -11.01 -11.03 12.87
CA ALA A 85 -12.01 -11.17 13.92
C ALA A 85 -11.67 -12.46 14.68
N PRO A 86 -11.20 -12.42 15.94
CA PRO A 86 -11.24 -13.61 16.77
C PRO A 86 -12.71 -13.95 17.01
N SER A 87 -13.16 -15.06 16.43
CA SER A 87 -14.39 -15.75 16.83
C SER A 87 -14.32 -16.19 18.30
#